data_AF-A0A917KT48-F1
#
_entry.id   AF-A0A917KT48-F1
#
_cell.length_a   1.000
_cell.length_b   1.000
_cell.length_c   1.000
_cell.angle_alpha   90.00
_cell.angle_beta   90.00
_cell.angle_gamma   90.00
#
_symmetry.space_group_name_H-M   'P 1'
#
loop_
_entity.id
_entity.type
_entity.pdbx_description
1 polymer ?
#
loop_
_entity_poly.entity_id
_entity_poly.type
_entity_poly.pdbx_seq_one_letter_code
_entity_poly.pdbx_strand_id
1 'polypeptide(L)'
;MPVALFLALGQIGDPAFRRPLLIGVLGAALALGLLIWGAVEAAAWAAAGDAAWLSWLAQAAGGAVGLLLAWWLFLPVAAAIASQLVEPVARAVERRYYPGLPPPRGASVAAQAAFGLRFGLRLLLIQILLLPLFFIPLVGFVLALLVSAHALGAGMVTQTALLRMTMPEARAAWRRQRLSGWVLGLLLALMALVPILNLLVPVLGTAAAVHLLHRSGGS
;
A
#
# COMPACT_ATOMS: atom_id res chain seq x y z
N MET A 1 0.86 16.25 -17.26
CA MET A 1 1.71 15.66 -16.21
C MET A 1 1.76 16.48 -14.90
N PRO A 2 1.90 17.83 -14.88
CA PRO A 2 1.89 18.59 -13.60
C PRO A 2 0.50 18.77 -12.97
N VAL A 3 -0.58 18.68 -13.74
CA VAL A 3 -1.96 18.92 -13.26
C VAL A 3 -2.43 17.85 -12.25
N ALA A 4 -1.95 16.60 -12.36
CA ALA A 4 -2.34 15.52 -11.44
C ALA A 4 -1.73 15.68 -10.03
N LEU A 5 -0.53 16.25 -9.93
CA LEU A 5 0.13 16.59 -8.66
C LEU A 5 -0.63 17.67 -7.89
N PHE A 6 -1.07 18.73 -8.57
CA PHE A 6 -1.86 19.80 -7.95
C PHE A 6 -3.29 19.37 -7.59
N LEU A 7 -3.89 18.45 -8.35
CA LEU A 7 -5.18 17.87 -7.99
C LEU A 7 -5.07 16.93 -6.77
N ALA A 8 -3.99 16.14 -6.66
CA ALA A 8 -3.74 15.29 -5.50
C ALA A 8 -3.52 16.10 -4.21
N LEU A 9 -2.72 17.18 -4.29
CA LEU A 9 -2.50 18.08 -3.15
C LEU A 9 -3.76 18.90 -2.80
N GLY A 10 -4.53 19.33 -3.80
CA GLY A 10 -5.81 20.02 -3.61
C GLY A 10 -6.92 19.13 -3.04
N GLN A 11 -6.83 17.81 -3.22
CA GLN A 11 -7.81 16.83 -2.72
C GLN A 11 -7.52 16.30 -1.31
N ILE A 12 -6.37 16.63 -0.70
CA ILE A 12 -6.11 16.35 0.73
C ILE A 12 -7.17 17.03 1.62
N GLY A 13 -7.78 18.12 1.12
CA GLY A 13 -8.90 18.81 1.78
C GLY A 13 -10.26 18.11 1.67
N ASP A 14 -10.42 17.15 0.75
CA ASP A 14 -11.72 16.54 0.46
C ASP A 14 -12.10 15.51 1.55
N PRO A 15 -13.33 15.55 2.10
CA PRO A 15 -13.81 14.54 3.05
C PRO A 15 -13.68 13.09 2.54
N ALA A 16 -13.67 12.88 1.22
CA ALA A 16 -13.44 11.57 0.62
C ALA A 16 -12.03 11.00 0.88
N PHE A 17 -11.01 11.86 1.07
CA PHE A 17 -9.64 11.49 1.44
C PHE A 17 -9.44 11.44 2.96
N ARG A 18 -10.08 12.36 3.69
CA ARG A 18 -9.92 12.48 5.15
C ARG A 18 -10.54 11.31 5.90
N ARG A 19 -11.73 10.85 5.51
CA ARG A 19 -12.44 9.80 6.25
C ARG A 19 -11.69 8.47 6.26
N PRO A 20 -11.17 7.94 5.13
CA PRO A 20 -10.38 6.71 5.14
C PRO A 20 -9.07 6.89 5.91
N LEU A 21 -8.35 7.99 5.68
CA LEU A 21 -7.13 8.32 6.42
C LEU A 21 -7.37 8.34 7.93
N LEU A 22 -8.43 9.00 8.39
CA LEU A 22 -8.80 9.06 9.81
C LEU A 22 -9.17 7.68 10.35
N ILE A 23 -9.97 6.89 9.63
CA ILE A 23 -10.31 5.52 10.06
C ILE A 23 -9.06 4.64 10.17
N GLY A 24 -8.16 4.72 9.17
CA GLY A 24 -6.91 3.96 9.16
C GLY A 24 -5.97 4.38 10.29
N VAL A 25 -5.78 5.69 10.49
CA VAL A 25 -4.92 6.24 11.54
C VAL A 25 -5.50 6.00 12.94
N LEU A 26 -6.80 6.23 13.14
CA LEU A 26 -7.45 6.00 14.43
C LEU A 26 -7.50 4.51 14.77
N GLY A 27 -7.83 3.65 13.79
CA GLY A 27 -7.81 2.20 13.97
C GLY A 27 -6.41 1.70 14.31
N ALA A 28 -5.38 2.22 13.64
CA ALA A 28 -3.99 1.92 13.94
C ALA A 28 -3.55 2.40 15.32
N ALA A 29 -3.88 3.64 15.68
CA ALA A 29 -3.55 4.23 16.98
C ALA A 29 -4.22 3.47 18.13
N LEU A 30 -5.49 3.09 17.94
CA LEU A 30 -6.22 2.25 18.90
C LEU A 30 -5.59 0.88 19.04
N ALA A 31 -5.29 0.20 17.93
CA ALA A 31 -4.65 -1.12 17.94
C ALA A 31 -3.27 -1.08 18.61
N LEU A 32 -2.45 -0.07 18.28
CA LEU A 32 -1.14 0.12 18.89
C LEU A 32 -1.26 0.44 20.38
N GLY A 33 -2.18 1.33 20.76
CA GLY A 33 -2.42 1.67 22.16
C GLY A 33 -2.83 0.47 22.99
N LEU A 34 -3.74 -0.37 22.48
CA LEU A 34 -4.16 -1.62 23.15
C LEU A 34 -3.00 -2.62 23.27
N LEU A 35 -2.17 -2.76 22.24
CA LEU A 35 -1.01 -3.65 22.27
C LEU A 35 0.06 -3.18 23.26
N ILE A 36 0.39 -1.88 23.27
CA ILE A 36 1.34 -1.31 24.22
C ILE A 36 0.81 -1.45 25.65
N TRP A 37 -0.45 -1.08 25.88
CA TRP A 37 -1.07 -1.23 27.19
C TRP A 37 -1.03 -2.70 27.66
N GLY A 38 -1.43 -3.63 26.81
CA GLY A 38 -1.35 -5.07 27.12
C GLY A 38 0.08 -5.55 27.40
N ALA A 39 1.08 -5.07 26.65
CA ALA A 39 2.48 -5.41 26.89
C ALA A 39 2.99 -4.86 28.24
N VAL A 40 2.59 -3.65 28.62
CA VAL A 40 2.94 -3.03 29.90
C VAL A 40 2.27 -3.76 31.07
N GLU A 41 0.97 -4.06 30.98
CA GLU A 41 0.25 -4.83 32.00
C GLU A 41 0.82 -6.23 32.16
N ALA A 42 1.13 -6.91 31.06
CA ALA A 42 1.76 -8.24 31.11
C ALA A 42 3.14 -8.19 31.78
N ALA A 43 3.94 -7.16 31.50
CA ALA A 43 5.24 -6.96 32.14
C ALA A 43 5.12 -6.64 33.63
N ALA A 44 4.13 -5.81 34.01
CA ALA A 44 3.86 -5.46 35.40
C ALA A 44 3.38 -6.68 36.21
N TRP A 45 2.49 -7.49 35.63
CA TRP A 45 2.02 -8.74 36.24
C TRP A 45 3.15 -9.76 36.38
N ALA A 46 4.00 -9.91 35.37
CA ALA A 46 5.13 -10.84 35.39
C ALA A 46 6.21 -10.47 36.43
N ALA A 47 6.30 -9.18 36.81
CA ALA A 47 7.24 -8.70 37.82
C ALA A 47 6.59 -8.42 39.19
N ALA A 48 5.33 -8.83 39.38
CA ALA A 48 4.59 -8.56 40.60
C ALA A 48 5.16 -9.37 41.78
N GLY A 49 5.67 -8.68 42.79
CA GLY A 49 6.28 -9.31 43.97
C GLY A 49 7.78 -9.57 43.87
N ASP A 50 8.41 -9.22 42.74
CA ASP A 50 9.85 -9.35 42.54
C ASP A 50 10.66 -8.15 43.09
N ALA A 51 11.97 -8.33 43.16
CA ALA A 51 12.90 -7.28 43.54
C ALA A 51 12.80 -6.05 42.61
N ALA A 52 13.02 -4.85 43.15
CA ALA A 52 12.85 -3.58 42.43
C ALA A 52 13.60 -3.51 41.08
N TRP A 53 14.78 -4.13 41.00
CA TRP A 53 15.57 -4.18 39.76
C TRP A 53 14.95 -5.08 38.67
N LEU A 54 14.24 -6.15 39.06
CA LEU A 54 13.49 -7.02 38.14
C LEU A 54 12.27 -6.29 37.58
N SER A 55 11.54 -5.56 38.43
CA SER A 55 10.42 -4.71 38.01
C SER A 55 10.86 -3.62 37.05
N TRP A 56 12.00 -2.97 37.30
CA TRP A 56 12.58 -2.00 36.38
C TRP A 56 12.94 -2.64 35.02
N LEU A 57 13.57 -3.82 35.04
CA LEU A 57 13.95 -4.54 33.82
C LEU A 57 12.72 -4.94 33.00
N ALA A 58 11.66 -5.41 33.65
CA ALA A 58 10.40 -5.78 33.02
C ALA A 58 9.71 -4.58 32.36
N GLN A 59 9.67 -3.43 33.04
CA GLN A 59 9.13 -2.18 32.47
C GLN A 59 9.95 -1.69 31.27
N ALA A 60 11.28 -1.74 31.35
CA ALA A 60 12.16 -1.39 30.23
C ALA A 60 11.94 -2.32 29.03
N ALA A 61 11.81 -3.63 29.27
CA ALA A 61 11.49 -4.61 28.25
C ALA A 61 10.12 -4.37 27.61
N GLY A 62 9.09 -4.06 28.42
CA GLY A 62 7.75 -3.71 27.94
C GLY A 62 7.76 -2.46 27.05
N GLY A 63 8.51 -1.43 27.43
CA GLY A 63 8.72 -0.23 26.62
C GLY A 63 9.42 -0.53 25.28
N ALA A 64 10.47 -1.34 25.30
CA ALA A 64 11.17 -1.77 24.09
C ALA A 64 10.28 -2.59 23.14
N VAL A 65 9.48 -3.51 23.69
CA VAL A 65 8.46 -4.26 22.93
C VAL A 65 7.43 -3.30 22.33
N GLY A 66 6.97 -2.30 23.08
CA GLY A 66 6.06 -1.28 22.57
C GLY A 66 6.61 -0.52 21.36
N LEU A 67 7.88 -0.10 21.42
CA LEU A 67 8.56 0.55 20.29
C LEU A 67 8.70 -0.38 19.08
N LEU A 68 9.06 -1.64 19.31
CA LEU A 68 9.16 -2.65 18.26
C LEU A 68 7.81 -2.89 17.58
N LEU A 69 6.72 -2.97 18.35
CA LEU A 69 5.36 -3.12 17.83
C LEU A 69 4.92 -1.89 17.04
N ALA A 70 5.26 -0.67 17.50
CA ALA A 70 4.98 0.55 16.76
C ALA A 70 5.68 0.58 15.39
N TRP A 71 6.96 0.22 15.36
CA TRP A 71 7.73 0.09 14.12
C TRP A 71 7.15 -0.99 13.20
N TRP A 72 6.81 -2.15 13.75
CA TRP A 72 6.24 -3.27 12.97
C TRP A 72 4.86 -2.95 12.39
N LEU A 73 4.01 -2.25 13.16
CA LEU A 73 2.67 -1.83 12.73
C LEU A 73 2.68 -0.69 11.72
N PHE A 74 3.75 0.12 11.66
CA PHE A 74 3.84 1.23 10.70
C PHE A 74 3.58 0.77 9.27
N LEU A 75 4.20 -0.33 8.84
CA LEU A 75 4.12 -0.83 7.48
C LEU A 75 2.70 -1.27 7.05
N PRO A 76 2.00 -2.17 7.79
CA PRO A 76 0.63 -2.55 7.43
C PRO A 76 -0.36 -1.39 7.51
N VAL A 77 -0.15 -0.44 8.43
CA VAL A 77 -1.00 0.76 8.55
C VAL A 77 -0.82 1.67 7.33
N ALA A 78 0.42 1.94 6.92
CA ALA A 78 0.72 2.70 5.72
C ALA A 78 0.12 2.03 4.48
N ALA A 79 0.23 0.70 4.37
CA ALA A 79 -0.35 -0.07 3.27
C ALA A 79 -1.89 0.01 3.26
N ALA A 80 -2.53 -0.09 4.43
CA ALA A 80 -3.98 0.05 4.57
C ALA A 80 -4.46 1.43 4.12
N ILE A 81 -3.81 2.50 4.59
CA ILE A 81 -4.10 3.88 4.16
C ILE A 81 -3.93 4.00 2.64
N ALA A 82 -2.81 3.53 2.08
CA ALA A 82 -2.56 3.58 0.65
C ALA A 82 -3.63 2.85 -0.17
N SER A 83 -4.08 1.68 0.28
CA SER A 83 -5.14 0.90 -0.38
C SER A 83 -6.46 1.64 -0.47
N GLN A 84 -6.78 2.45 0.55
CA GLN A 84 -8.01 3.22 0.60
C GLN A 84 -8.01 4.42 -0.36
N LEU A 85 -6.84 4.87 -0.82
CA LEU A 85 -6.72 5.97 -1.78
C LEU A 85 -7.07 5.54 -3.21
N VAL A 86 -6.99 4.24 -3.51
CA VAL A 86 -7.14 3.73 -4.88
C VAL A 86 -8.54 4.01 -5.43
N GLU A 87 -9.60 3.66 -4.70
CA GLU A 87 -10.96 3.86 -5.23
C GLU A 87 -11.36 5.35 -5.36
N PRO A 88 -11.12 6.24 -4.37
CA PRO A 88 -11.41 7.67 -4.50
C PRO A 88 -10.65 8.33 -5.64
N VAL A 89 -9.34 8.05 -5.78
CA VAL A 89 -8.52 8.60 -6.87
C VAL A 89 -9.03 8.13 -8.22
N ALA A 90 -9.31 6.83 -8.36
CA ALA A 90 -9.83 6.28 -9.60
C ALA A 90 -11.14 6.95 -10.00
N ARG A 91 -12.10 7.06 -9.07
CA ARG A 91 -13.37 7.75 -9.32
C ARG A 91 -13.18 9.22 -9.65
N ALA A 92 -12.26 9.93 -9.00
CA ALA A 92 -11.99 11.33 -9.30
C ALA A 92 -11.45 11.52 -10.73
N VAL A 93 -10.52 10.67 -11.16
CA VAL A 93 -9.98 10.67 -12.52
C VAL A 93 -11.05 10.31 -13.54
N GLU A 94 -11.86 9.28 -13.26
CA GLU A 94 -12.96 8.87 -14.15
C GLU A 94 -14.01 9.97 -14.33
N ARG A 95 -14.47 10.61 -13.25
CA ARG A 95 -15.43 11.73 -13.36
C ARG A 95 -14.88 12.87 -14.21
N ARG A 96 -13.58 13.15 -14.11
CA ARG A 96 -12.96 14.29 -14.80
C ARG A 96 -12.64 14.02 -16.26
N TYR A 97 -12.11 12.84 -16.57
CA TYR A 97 -11.56 12.52 -17.88
C TYR A 97 -12.40 11.51 -18.68
N TYR A 98 -13.30 10.78 -18.02
CA TYR A 98 -14.11 9.72 -18.62
C TYR A 98 -15.58 9.75 -18.12
N PRO A 99 -16.29 10.88 -18.26
CA PRO A 99 -17.64 11.04 -17.69
C PRO A 99 -18.70 10.11 -18.29
N GLY A 100 -18.47 9.59 -19.51
CA GLY A 100 -19.39 8.69 -20.21
C GLY A 100 -19.28 7.21 -19.85
N LEU A 101 -18.47 6.84 -18.84
CA LEU A 101 -18.31 5.44 -18.48
C LEU A 101 -19.59 4.85 -17.87
N PRO A 102 -19.95 3.59 -18.20
CA PRO A 102 -21.09 2.93 -17.60
C PRO A 102 -20.86 2.71 -16.08
N PRO A 103 -21.92 2.39 -15.32
CA PRO A 103 -21.80 2.06 -13.90
C PRO A 103 -20.74 0.97 -13.66
N PRO A 104 -19.89 1.12 -12.62
CA PRO A 104 -18.83 0.15 -12.34
C PRO A 104 -19.42 -1.23 -12.00
N ARG A 105 -18.96 -2.27 -12.70
CA ARG A 105 -19.27 -3.68 -12.43
C ARG A 105 -18.03 -4.40 -11.91
N GLY A 106 -17.41 -3.81 -10.89
CA GLY A 106 -16.16 -4.29 -10.29
C GLY A 106 -16.30 -5.63 -9.59
N ALA A 107 -15.16 -6.22 -9.26
CA ALA A 107 -15.09 -7.43 -8.46
C ALA A 107 -15.66 -7.17 -7.04
N SER A 108 -16.18 -8.22 -6.40
CA SER A 108 -16.67 -8.13 -5.03
C SER A 108 -15.57 -7.67 -4.06
N VAL A 109 -15.96 -7.02 -2.95
CA VAL A 109 -15.03 -6.58 -1.90
C VAL A 109 -14.16 -7.74 -1.41
N ALA A 110 -14.74 -8.94 -1.25
CA ALA A 110 -14.02 -10.15 -0.89
C ALA A 110 -12.96 -10.54 -1.94
N ALA A 111 -13.27 -10.43 -3.23
CA ALA A 111 -12.32 -10.72 -4.30
C ALA A 111 -11.18 -9.69 -4.36
N GLN A 112 -11.48 -8.42 -4.10
CA GLN A 112 -10.47 -7.35 -4.00
C GLN A 112 -9.55 -7.55 -2.78
N ALA A 113 -10.11 -7.89 -1.62
CA ALA A 113 -9.35 -8.19 -0.41
C ALA A 113 -8.47 -9.45 -0.59
N ALA A 114 -9.01 -10.51 -1.19
CA ALA A 114 -8.26 -11.72 -1.49
C ALA A 114 -7.13 -11.47 -2.49
N PHE A 115 -7.33 -10.57 -3.47
CA PHE A 115 -6.27 -10.12 -4.35
C PHE A 115 -5.15 -9.42 -3.58
N GLY A 116 -5.50 -8.41 -2.77
CA GLY A 116 -4.54 -7.66 -1.96
C GLY A 116 -3.71 -8.57 -1.06
N LEU A 117 -4.35 -9.50 -0.36
CA LEU A 117 -3.66 -10.47 0.51
C LEU A 117 -2.70 -11.37 -0.27
N ARG A 118 -3.17 -11.99 -1.36
CA ARG A 118 -2.33 -12.89 -2.18
C ARG A 118 -1.18 -12.15 -2.84
N PHE A 119 -1.42 -10.93 -3.29
CA PHE A 119 -0.41 -10.07 -3.87
C PHE A 119 0.65 -9.69 -2.83
N GLY A 120 0.22 -9.24 -1.64
CA GLY A 120 1.12 -8.93 -0.53
C GLY A 120 1.98 -10.12 -0.09
N LEU A 121 1.38 -11.31 0.07
CA LEU A 121 2.12 -12.53 0.38
C LEU A 121 3.16 -12.87 -0.70
N ARG A 122 2.80 -12.73 -1.98
CA ARG A 122 3.73 -12.97 -3.09
C ARG A 122 4.90 -11.99 -3.06
N LEU A 123 4.65 -10.71 -2.76
CA LEU A 123 5.72 -9.73 -2.60
C LEU A 123 6.63 -10.06 -1.43
N LEU A 124 6.07 -10.46 -0.29
CA LEU A 124 6.85 -10.89 0.86
C LEU A 124 7.79 -12.06 0.51
N LEU A 125 7.26 -13.09 -0.17
CA LEU A 125 8.04 -14.22 -0.66
C LEU A 125 9.18 -13.78 -1.58
N ILE A 126 8.89 -12.89 -2.53
CA ILE A 126 9.89 -12.34 -3.45
C ILE A 126 10.98 -11.56 -2.70
N GLN A 127 10.60 -10.72 -1.72
CA GLN A 127 11.57 -9.96 -0.93
C GLN A 127 12.51 -10.87 -0.15
N ILE A 128 12.00 -11.96 0.43
CA ILE A 128 12.81 -12.97 1.12
C ILE A 128 13.80 -13.62 0.14
N LEU A 129 13.33 -13.99 -1.07
CA LEU A 129 14.19 -14.58 -2.10
C LEU A 129 15.25 -13.61 -2.64
N LEU A 130 15.01 -12.30 -2.55
CA LEU A 130 15.98 -11.27 -2.97
C LEU A 130 17.03 -10.97 -1.90
N LEU A 131 16.87 -11.40 -0.64
CA LEU A 131 17.83 -11.13 0.44
C LEU A 131 19.28 -11.57 0.12
N PRO A 132 19.54 -12.75 -0.48
CA PRO A 132 20.90 -13.15 -0.84
C PRO A 132 21.56 -12.23 -1.87
N LEU A 133 20.78 -11.50 -2.67
CA LEU A 133 21.34 -10.59 -3.68
C LEU A 133 21.91 -9.31 -3.04
N PHE A 134 21.62 -9.05 -1.76
CA PHE A 134 22.19 -7.90 -1.03
C PHE A 134 23.72 -7.99 -0.91
N PHE A 135 24.29 -9.18 -1.04
CA PHE A 135 25.75 -9.40 -1.05
C PHE A 135 26.42 -9.01 -2.38
N ILE A 136 25.65 -8.68 -3.43
CA ILE A 136 26.17 -8.20 -4.72
C ILE A 136 25.50 -6.86 -5.04
N PRO A 137 26.04 -5.73 -4.54
CA PRO A 137 25.27 -4.47 -4.41
C PRO A 137 24.64 -3.97 -5.71
N LEU A 138 25.42 -3.91 -6.81
CA LEU A 138 24.93 -3.37 -8.08
C LEU A 138 23.89 -4.29 -8.74
N VAL A 139 24.19 -5.58 -8.83
CA VAL A 139 23.30 -6.57 -9.47
C VAL A 139 22.03 -6.75 -8.63
N GLY A 140 22.17 -6.84 -7.31
CA GLY A 140 21.06 -6.97 -6.39
C GLY A 140 20.13 -5.77 -6.41
N PHE A 141 20.69 -4.55 -6.42
CA PHE A 141 19.89 -3.33 -6.53
C PHE A 141 19.09 -3.29 -7.84
N VAL A 142 19.74 -3.54 -8.98
CA VAL A 142 19.07 -3.53 -10.29
C VAL A 142 17.98 -4.59 -10.35
N LEU A 143 18.25 -5.82 -9.92
CA LEU A 143 17.25 -6.88 -9.91
C LEU A 143 16.08 -6.57 -8.98
N ALA A 144 16.35 -6.07 -7.78
CA ALA A 144 15.30 -5.63 -6.86
C ALA A 144 14.43 -4.54 -7.49
N LEU A 145 15.03 -3.54 -8.13
CA LEU A 145 14.30 -2.47 -8.82
C LEU A 145 13.40 -3.02 -9.95
N LEU A 146 13.92 -3.93 -10.79
CA LEU A 146 13.15 -4.51 -11.89
C LEU A 146 11.98 -5.38 -11.39
N VAL A 147 12.19 -6.10 -10.29
CA VAL A 147 11.16 -6.90 -9.64
C VAL A 147 10.10 -6.00 -8.99
N SER A 148 10.52 -4.95 -8.27
CA SER A 148 9.62 -3.94 -7.72
C SER A 148 8.83 -3.23 -8.80
N ALA A 149 9.46 -2.93 -9.95
CA ALA A 149 8.79 -2.35 -11.11
C ALA A 149 7.67 -3.25 -11.63
N HIS A 150 7.96 -4.54 -11.83
CA HIS A 150 6.95 -5.50 -12.25
C HIS A 150 5.81 -5.63 -11.24
N ALA A 151 6.16 -5.75 -9.95
CA ALA A 151 5.22 -5.83 -8.86
C ALA A 151 4.28 -4.62 -8.81
N LEU A 152 4.83 -3.41 -8.71
CA LEU A 152 4.05 -2.17 -8.63
C LEU A 152 3.16 -1.98 -9.85
N GLY A 153 3.70 -2.21 -11.06
CA GLY A 153 2.94 -2.11 -12.30
C GLY A 153 1.76 -3.09 -12.34
N ALA A 154 2.03 -4.39 -12.12
CA ALA A 154 1.01 -5.42 -12.14
C ALA A 154 -0.04 -5.21 -11.03
N GLY A 155 0.40 -4.85 -9.83
CA GLY A 155 -0.43 -4.57 -8.67
C GLY A 155 -1.37 -3.40 -8.92
N MET A 156 -0.83 -2.22 -9.28
CA MET A 156 -1.61 -1.00 -9.49
C MET A 156 -2.59 -1.13 -10.65
N VAL A 157 -2.18 -1.70 -11.78
CA VAL A 157 -3.08 -1.91 -12.94
C VAL A 157 -4.19 -2.89 -12.59
N THR A 158 -3.86 -4.02 -11.98
CA THR A 158 -4.87 -5.04 -11.65
C THR A 158 -5.82 -4.55 -10.56
N GLN A 159 -5.32 -3.91 -9.51
CA GLN A 159 -6.14 -3.38 -8.42
C GLN A 159 -7.10 -2.30 -8.92
N THR A 160 -6.61 -1.40 -9.78
CA THR A 160 -7.46 -0.37 -10.41
C THR A 160 -8.49 -0.99 -11.36
N ALA A 161 -8.10 -2.02 -12.13
CA ALA A 161 -9.01 -2.73 -13.02
C ALA A 161 -10.15 -3.42 -12.26
N LEU A 162 -9.86 -4.01 -11.09
CA LEU A 162 -10.85 -4.68 -10.25
C LEU A 162 -11.98 -3.76 -9.76
N LEU A 163 -11.81 -2.44 -9.81
CA LEU A 163 -12.88 -1.47 -9.51
C LEU A 163 -14.02 -1.51 -10.54
N ARG A 164 -13.75 -1.97 -11.77
CA ARG A 164 -14.71 -2.00 -12.88
C ARG A 164 -14.84 -3.34 -13.59
N MET A 165 -13.88 -4.23 -13.37
CA MET A 165 -13.73 -5.51 -14.06
C MET A 165 -13.71 -6.67 -13.07
N THR A 166 -14.12 -7.84 -13.54
CA THR A 166 -13.93 -9.09 -12.83
C THR A 166 -12.46 -9.50 -12.80
N MET A 167 -12.10 -10.44 -11.92
CA MET A 167 -10.72 -10.94 -11.79
C MET A 167 -10.14 -11.53 -13.10
N PRO A 168 -10.88 -12.31 -13.92
CA PRO A 168 -10.38 -12.75 -15.22
C PRO A 168 -10.11 -11.59 -16.21
N GLU A 169 -11.00 -10.61 -16.24
CA GLU A 169 -10.89 -9.43 -17.10
C GLU A 169 -9.73 -8.53 -16.68
N ALA A 170 -9.54 -8.31 -15.37
CA ALA A 170 -8.41 -7.55 -14.84
C ALA A 170 -7.06 -8.22 -15.20
N ARG A 171 -6.98 -9.56 -15.12
CA ARG A 171 -5.81 -10.31 -15.59
C ARG A 171 -5.58 -10.17 -17.09
N ALA A 172 -6.65 -10.15 -17.89
CA ALA A 172 -6.55 -9.92 -19.33
C ALA A 172 -6.10 -8.49 -19.65
N ALA A 173 -6.60 -7.50 -18.91
CA ALA A 173 -6.20 -6.10 -19.03
C ALA A 173 -4.71 -5.91 -18.73
N TRP A 174 -4.20 -6.53 -17.66
CA TRP A 174 -2.76 -6.55 -17.39
C TRP A 174 -1.96 -7.15 -18.54
N ARG A 175 -2.38 -8.30 -19.08
CA ARG A 175 -1.67 -8.94 -20.21
C ARG A 175 -1.60 -8.03 -21.44
N ARG A 176 -2.69 -7.32 -21.76
CA ARG A 176 -2.73 -6.34 -22.86
C ARG A 176 -1.82 -5.14 -22.61
N GLN A 177 -1.72 -4.70 -21.36
CA GLN A 177 -0.95 -3.52 -20.97
C GLN A 177 0.40 -3.85 -20.33
N ARG A 178 0.97 -5.03 -20.59
CA ARG A 178 2.15 -5.51 -19.88
C ARG A 178 3.35 -4.57 -19.99
N LEU A 179 3.62 -4.03 -21.17
CA LEU A 179 4.74 -3.10 -21.39
C LEU A 179 4.47 -1.75 -20.72
N SER A 180 3.36 -1.10 -21.06
CA SER A 180 2.98 0.21 -20.50
C SER A 180 2.85 0.16 -18.97
N GLY A 181 2.27 -0.91 -18.45
CA GLY A 181 2.11 -1.16 -17.02
C GLY A 181 3.44 -1.46 -16.33
N TRP A 182 4.37 -2.16 -16.98
CA TRP A 182 5.72 -2.35 -16.44
C TRP A 182 6.51 -1.04 -16.41
N VAL A 183 6.42 -0.20 -17.45
CA VAL A 183 7.03 1.14 -17.47
C VAL A 183 6.46 2.03 -16.37
N LEU A 184 5.13 2.02 -16.20
CA LEU A 184 4.48 2.69 -15.06
C LEU A 184 5.07 2.17 -13.74
N GLY A 185 5.14 0.86 -13.58
CA GLY A 185 5.72 0.21 -12.41
C GLY A 185 7.17 0.63 -12.14
N LEU A 186 8.00 0.76 -13.18
CA LEU A 186 9.38 1.22 -13.06
C LEU A 186 9.46 2.66 -12.57
N LEU A 187 8.63 3.55 -13.13
CA LEU A 187 8.55 4.94 -12.66
C LEU A 187 8.11 5.00 -11.19
N LEU A 188 7.09 4.23 -10.81
CA LEU A 188 6.64 4.15 -9.42
C LEU A 188 7.72 3.58 -8.49
N ALA A 189 8.46 2.56 -8.93
CA ALA A 189 9.55 1.97 -8.15
C ALA A 189 10.68 2.98 -7.92
N LEU A 190 11.05 3.75 -8.94
CA LEU A 190 12.03 4.83 -8.84
C LEU A 190 11.53 5.95 -7.91
N MET A 191 10.24 6.31 -7.98
CA MET A 191 9.64 7.28 -7.05
C MET A 191 9.65 6.77 -5.61
N ALA A 192 9.43 5.48 -5.39
CA ALA A 192 9.43 4.87 -4.07
C ALA A 192 10.83 4.94 -3.39
N LEU A 193 11.91 5.08 -4.16
CA LEU A 193 13.26 5.29 -3.62
C LEU A 193 13.43 6.64 -2.93
N VAL A 194 12.62 7.65 -3.29
CA VAL A 194 12.66 8.98 -2.68
C VAL A 194 11.52 9.09 -1.66
N PRO A 195 11.79 9.23 -0.35
CA PRO A 195 10.76 9.18 0.69
C PRO A 195 9.56 10.10 0.47
N ILE A 196 9.80 11.33 0.00
CA ILE A 196 8.74 12.32 -0.27
C ILE A 196 7.87 11.88 -1.46
N LEU A 197 8.48 11.32 -2.51
CA LEU A 197 7.77 10.86 -3.70
C LEU A 197 7.04 9.53 -3.46
N ASN A 198 7.51 8.71 -2.53
CA ASN A 198 6.87 7.44 -2.17
C ASN A 198 5.41 7.64 -1.69
N LEU A 199 5.13 8.75 -1.01
CA LEU A 199 3.77 9.10 -0.57
C LEU A 199 2.81 9.34 -1.75
N LEU A 200 3.33 9.69 -2.92
CA LEU A 200 2.55 9.97 -4.12
C LEU A 200 2.33 8.73 -4.99
N VAL A 201 3.08 7.64 -4.76
CA VAL A 201 3.00 6.39 -5.51
C VAL A 201 1.58 5.84 -5.61
N PRO A 202 0.79 5.70 -4.53
CA PRO A 202 -0.58 5.18 -4.65
C PRO A 202 -1.47 6.11 -5.49
N VAL A 203 -1.36 7.43 -5.33
CA VAL A 203 -2.20 8.39 -6.05
C VAL A 203 -1.84 8.43 -7.54
N LEU A 204 -0.56 8.59 -7.86
CA LEU A 204 -0.09 8.66 -9.24
C LEU A 204 -0.22 7.31 -9.95
N GLY A 205 0.06 6.21 -9.24
CA GLY A 205 -0.07 4.86 -9.75
C GLY A 205 -1.51 4.54 -10.13
N THR A 206 -2.48 4.86 -9.27
CA THR A 206 -3.90 4.69 -9.60
C THR A 206 -4.33 5.59 -10.75
N ALA A 207 -3.99 6.88 -10.72
CA ALA A 207 -4.39 7.80 -11.78
C ALA A 207 -3.85 7.37 -13.16
N ALA A 208 -2.58 6.99 -13.22
CA ALA A 208 -1.96 6.48 -14.43
C ALA A 208 -2.58 5.14 -14.86
N ALA A 209 -2.86 4.23 -13.93
CA ALA A 209 -3.52 2.96 -14.23
C ALA A 209 -4.92 3.17 -14.84
N VAL A 210 -5.72 4.11 -14.33
CA VAL A 210 -7.03 4.46 -14.94
C VAL A 210 -6.86 4.88 -16.39
N HIS A 211 -5.89 5.74 -16.68
CA HIS A 211 -5.62 6.17 -18.05
C HIS A 211 -5.14 5.00 -18.93
N LEU A 212 -4.26 4.14 -18.44
CA LEU A 212 -3.83 2.95 -19.18
C LEU A 212 -5.00 2.03 -19.50
N LEU A 213 -5.92 1.81 -18.55
CA LEU A 213 -7.06 0.91 -18.73
C LEU A 213 -8.08 1.44 -19.73
N HIS A 214 -8.39 2.75 -19.68
CA HIS A 214 -9.44 3.33 -20.51
C HIS A 214 -8.94 3.83 -21.87
N ARG A 215 -7.70 4.31 -21.97
CA ARG A 215 -7.16 4.83 -23.24
C ARG A 215 -6.89 3.73 -24.28
N SER A 216 -6.74 2.47 -23.85
CA SER A 216 -6.63 1.32 -24.76
C SER A 216 -7.95 0.57 -25.01
N GLY A 217 -9.00 0.90 -24.27
CA GLY A 217 -10.33 0.31 -24.44
C GLY A 217 -11.24 1.11 -25.38
N GLY A 218 -10.74 2.24 -25.90
CA GLY A 218 -11.45 3.09 -26.85
C GLY A 218 -11.21 2.64 -28.28
N SER A 219 -11.97 1.63 -28.71
CA SER A 219 -12.42 1.43 -30.09
C SER A 219 -13.93 1.23 -30.04
#